data_AF-A0A7S4MWZ3-F1
#
_entry.id   AF-A0A7S4MWZ3-F1
#
_cell.length_a   1.000
_cell.length_b   1.000
_cell.length_c   1.000
_cell.angle_alpha   90.00
_cell.angle_beta   90.00
_cell.angle_gamma   90.00
#
_symmetry.space_group_name_H-M   'P 1'
#
loop_
_entity.id
_entity.type
_entity.pdbx_description
1 polymer ?
#
loop_
_entity_poly.entity_id
_entity_poly.type
_entity_poly.pdbx_seq_one_letter_code
_entity_poly.pdbx_strand_id
1 'polypeptide(L)'
;PSKKGKYTADRICCLATLGGLHKSPVHAFPMFTRGAIAHTNRKYPGAFLRKEGVGYVSVGSRAVVGCEKSSTAAFGSYKLVSGRGDEVGDGCIPTEWTRLPGAQHIELDNAFHTFSPTAPKNQHWYGADAMIDQWLPKVLEEAGHKEKNIFQCAEDFLESLHRKPLVVH
;
A
#
# COMPACT_ATOMS: atom_id res chain seq x y z
N PRO A 1 -23.28 -24.16 22.21
CA PRO A 1 -22.14 -23.30 21.82
C PRO A 1 -22.51 -22.41 20.61
N SER A 2 -22.76 -21.12 20.83
CA SER A 2 -23.02 -20.18 19.72
C SER A 2 -21.75 -20.05 18.86
N LYS A 3 -21.87 -20.26 17.54
CA LYS A 3 -20.82 -19.90 16.59
C LYS A 3 -20.61 -18.38 16.73
N LYS A 4 -19.61 -17.94 17.51
CA LYS A 4 -19.14 -16.55 17.44
C LYS A 4 -18.82 -16.28 15.97
N GLY A 5 -19.48 -15.29 15.37
CA GLY A 5 -19.14 -14.84 14.03
C GLY A 5 -17.66 -14.47 14.01
N LYS A 6 -16.92 -14.93 13.00
CA LYS A 6 -15.52 -14.53 12.83
C LYS A 6 -15.54 -13.13 12.24
N TYR A 7 -15.09 -12.14 13.00
CA TYR A 7 -14.92 -10.77 12.52
C TYR A 7 -13.65 -10.68 11.67
N THR A 8 -13.56 -9.67 10.80
CA THR A 8 -12.36 -9.46 9.96
C THR A 8 -11.12 -9.27 10.83
N ALA A 9 -11.25 -8.52 11.92
CA ALA A 9 -10.17 -8.27 12.87
C ALA A 9 -9.66 -9.54 13.59
N ASP A 10 -10.44 -10.63 13.62
CA ASP A 10 -9.97 -11.91 14.17
C ASP A 10 -8.95 -12.61 13.26
N ARG A 11 -8.80 -12.15 12.01
CA ARG A 11 -7.98 -12.79 10.97
C ARG A 11 -6.96 -11.88 10.33
N ILE A 12 -7.19 -10.57 10.37
CA ILE A 12 -6.37 -9.56 9.70
C ILE A 12 -5.93 -8.55 10.75
N CYS A 13 -4.63 -8.49 11.02
CA CYS A 13 -4.05 -7.55 11.98
C CYS A 13 -3.71 -6.19 11.34
N CYS A 14 -3.35 -6.16 10.05
CA CYS A 14 -3.04 -4.91 9.34
C CYS A 14 -3.28 -5.03 7.83
N LEU A 15 -3.73 -3.94 7.21
CA LEU A 15 -3.77 -3.76 5.76
C LEU A 15 -2.67 -2.79 5.32
N ALA A 16 -1.83 -3.21 4.37
CA ALA A 16 -0.87 -2.35 3.71
C ALA A 16 -1.27 -2.12 2.24
N THR A 17 -1.23 -0.89 1.76
CA THR A 17 -1.44 -0.56 0.33
C THR A 17 -0.19 0.08 -0.25
N LEU A 18 0.34 -0.45 -1.36
CA LEU A 18 1.54 0.04 -2.02
C LEU A 18 1.14 0.73 -3.33
N GLY A 19 1.35 2.04 -3.46
CA GLY A 19 0.90 2.83 -4.60
C GLY A 19 -0.63 2.88 -4.77
N GLY A 20 -1.40 2.43 -3.77
CA GLY A 20 -2.86 2.28 -3.89
C GLY A 20 -3.58 3.62 -4.08
N LEU A 21 -4.52 3.69 -5.02
CA LEU A 21 -5.31 4.89 -5.29
C LEU A 21 -6.49 5.02 -4.31
N HIS A 22 -6.45 6.01 -3.41
CA HIS A 22 -7.46 6.18 -2.34
C HIS A 22 -8.33 7.42 -2.47
N LYS A 23 -7.90 8.42 -3.26
CA LYS A 23 -8.72 9.58 -3.59
C LYS A 23 -9.58 9.28 -4.81
N SER A 24 -10.88 9.60 -4.72
CA SER A 24 -11.77 9.57 -5.88
C SER A 24 -11.79 10.96 -6.51
N PRO A 25 -11.55 11.10 -7.81
CA PRO A 25 -11.80 12.37 -8.46
C PRO A 25 -13.31 12.61 -8.47
N VAL A 26 -13.75 13.77 -7.98
CA VAL A 26 -15.18 14.14 -7.95
C VAL A 26 -15.68 14.52 -9.36
N HIS A 27 -14.76 14.91 -10.26
CA HIS A 27 -15.09 15.46 -11.60
C HIS A 27 -14.13 15.08 -12.74
N ALA A 28 -13.18 14.15 -12.57
CA ALA A 28 -12.26 13.79 -13.66
C ALA A 28 -12.94 12.82 -14.62
N PHE A 29 -13.14 13.24 -15.87
CA PHE A 29 -13.61 12.39 -16.96
C PHE A 29 -12.49 12.20 -18.01
N PRO A 30 -12.26 10.96 -18.51
CA PRO A 30 -12.79 9.71 -17.99
C PRO A 30 -12.14 9.31 -16.66
N MET A 31 -12.95 9.02 -15.64
CA MET A 31 -12.45 8.47 -14.37
C MET A 31 -11.88 7.08 -14.65
N PHE A 32 -10.56 6.95 -14.59
CA PHE A 32 -9.85 5.71 -14.97
C PHE A 32 -10.37 4.46 -14.23
N THR A 33 -10.80 4.63 -12.97
CA THR A 33 -11.31 3.52 -12.14
C THR A 33 -12.80 3.21 -12.35
N ARG A 34 -13.47 3.89 -13.28
CA ARG A 34 -14.89 3.69 -13.64
C ARG A 34 -15.85 3.66 -12.43
N GLY A 35 -15.51 4.37 -11.36
CA GLY A 35 -16.34 4.53 -10.17
C GLY A 35 -16.04 3.53 -9.06
N ALA A 36 -15.10 2.60 -9.25
CA ALA A 36 -14.73 1.63 -8.23
C ALA A 36 -14.22 2.33 -6.95
N ILE A 37 -13.32 3.30 -7.07
CA ILE A 37 -12.79 4.03 -5.90
C ILE A 37 -13.89 4.87 -5.23
N ALA A 38 -14.73 5.54 -6.02
CA ALA A 38 -15.86 6.29 -5.49
C ALA A 38 -16.83 5.39 -4.71
N HIS A 39 -17.12 4.19 -5.23
CA HIS A 39 -17.98 3.20 -4.58
C HIS A 39 -17.35 2.67 -3.28
N THR A 40 -16.08 2.28 -3.32
CA THR A 40 -15.33 1.81 -2.16
C THR A 40 -15.28 2.86 -1.06
N ASN A 41 -14.93 4.11 -1.38
CA ASN A 41 -14.86 5.19 -0.40
C ASN A 41 -16.21 5.51 0.25
N ARG A 42 -17.33 5.29 -0.46
CA ARG A 42 -18.67 5.45 0.13
C ARG A 42 -19.05 4.32 1.08
N LYS A 43 -18.67 3.07 0.76
CA LYS A 43 -19.02 1.90 1.58
C LYS A 43 -18.05 1.65 2.73
N TYR A 44 -16.77 1.93 2.51
CA TYR A 44 -15.65 1.61 3.39
C TYR A 44 -14.69 2.82 3.46
N PRO A 45 -15.12 3.95 4.04
CA PRO A 45 -14.31 5.17 4.07
C PRO A 45 -13.04 4.99 4.92
N GLY A 46 -11.90 5.40 4.36
CA GLY A 46 -10.62 5.45 5.07
C GLY A 46 -10.19 4.11 5.66
N ALA A 47 -9.52 4.17 6.81
CA ALA A 47 -9.19 3.03 7.65
C ALA A 47 -10.44 2.48 8.36
N PHE A 48 -11.39 1.96 7.57
CA PHE A 48 -12.75 1.63 7.98
C PHE A 48 -12.83 0.71 9.20
N LEU A 49 -11.98 -0.32 9.27
CA LEU A 49 -11.97 -1.30 10.35
C LEU A 49 -11.00 -0.94 11.50
N ARG A 50 -10.44 0.28 11.54
CA ARG A 50 -9.46 0.66 12.57
C ARG A 50 -10.03 0.58 13.97
N LYS A 51 -11.31 0.90 14.15
CA LYS A 51 -12.01 0.77 15.44
C LYS A 51 -12.23 -0.69 15.86
N GLU A 52 -12.15 -1.63 14.93
CA GLU A 52 -12.24 -3.07 15.19
C GLU A 52 -10.85 -3.69 15.48
N GLY A 53 -9.77 -2.90 15.43
CA GLY A 53 -8.41 -3.36 15.76
C GLY A 53 -7.53 -3.68 14.55
N VAL A 54 -7.98 -3.42 13.32
CA VAL A 54 -7.15 -3.58 12.12
C VAL A 54 -6.23 -2.37 11.95
N GLY A 55 -4.93 -2.60 11.91
CA GLY A 55 -3.92 -1.60 11.55
C GLY A 55 -3.99 -1.22 10.06
N TYR A 56 -3.55 0.00 9.71
CA TYR A 56 -3.55 0.45 8.33
C TYR A 56 -2.29 1.22 8.00
N VAL A 57 -1.62 0.78 6.93
CA VAL A 57 -0.48 1.49 6.34
C VAL A 57 -0.76 1.78 4.87
N SER A 58 -0.58 3.03 4.47
CA SER A 58 -0.60 3.43 3.06
C SER A 58 0.78 3.91 2.64
N VAL A 59 1.28 3.38 1.53
CA VAL A 59 2.63 3.67 1.04
C VAL A 59 2.52 4.34 -0.32
N GLY A 60 3.07 5.55 -0.42
CA GLY A 60 3.29 6.28 -1.66
C GLY A 60 4.76 6.44 -1.96
N SER A 61 5.06 7.10 -3.08
CA SER A 61 6.44 7.46 -3.40
C SER A 61 6.55 8.80 -4.11
N ARG A 62 7.71 9.43 -3.97
CA ARG A 62 8.15 10.63 -4.69
C ARG A 62 9.23 10.32 -5.73
N ALA A 63 8.99 9.34 -6.59
CA ALA A 63 10.00 8.87 -7.52
C ALA A 63 10.19 9.77 -8.75
N VAL A 64 9.11 10.35 -9.26
CA VAL A 64 9.15 11.13 -10.50
C VAL A 64 8.15 12.28 -10.46
N VAL A 65 8.59 13.44 -10.92
CA VAL A 65 7.71 14.58 -11.24
C VAL A 65 7.24 14.42 -12.68
N GLY A 66 5.94 14.46 -12.91
CA GLY A 66 5.35 14.42 -14.24
C GLY A 66 5.68 15.67 -15.04
N CYS A 67 6.14 15.49 -16.28
CA CYS A 67 6.52 16.56 -17.19
C CYS A 67 6.18 16.15 -18.62
N GLU A 68 5.52 17.05 -19.36
CA GLU A 68 5.09 16.84 -20.75
C GLU A 68 6.23 16.50 -21.73
N LYS A 69 7.49 16.75 -21.35
CA LYS A 69 8.65 16.53 -22.22
C LYS A 69 9.54 15.39 -21.76
N SER A 70 9.83 15.29 -20.45
CA SER A 70 10.82 14.35 -19.92
C SER A 70 10.24 13.11 -19.25
N SER A 71 9.00 13.17 -18.78
CA SER A 71 8.32 12.08 -18.07
C SER A 71 6.86 11.99 -18.50
N THR A 72 6.66 11.91 -19.82
CA THR A 72 5.36 11.94 -20.51
C THR A 72 4.39 10.87 -20.01
N ALA A 73 4.89 9.67 -19.74
CA ALA A 73 4.10 8.57 -19.19
C ALA A 73 3.52 8.93 -17.81
N ALA A 74 4.38 9.39 -16.89
CA ALA A 74 3.95 9.83 -15.55
C ALA A 74 2.99 11.01 -15.65
N PHE A 75 3.31 12.02 -16.48
CA PHE A 75 2.44 13.18 -16.71
C PHE A 75 1.04 12.78 -17.18
N GLY A 76 0.95 11.90 -18.17
CA GLY A 76 -0.32 11.39 -18.69
C GLY A 76 -1.11 10.62 -17.63
N SER A 77 -0.45 9.72 -16.91
CA SER A 77 -1.08 8.94 -15.83
C SER A 77 -1.60 9.83 -14.71
N TYR A 78 -0.82 10.81 -14.25
CA TYR A 78 -1.25 11.75 -13.22
C TYR A 78 -2.45 12.59 -13.68
N LYS A 79 -2.43 13.08 -14.92
CA LYS A 79 -3.57 13.81 -15.49
C LYS A 79 -4.85 12.97 -15.52
N LEU A 80 -4.76 11.66 -15.79
CA LEU A 80 -5.91 10.75 -15.74
C LEU A 80 -6.42 10.49 -14.32
N VAL A 81 -5.51 10.49 -13.33
CA VAL A 81 -5.84 10.23 -11.92
C VAL A 81 -6.43 11.47 -11.25
N SER A 82 -5.76 12.61 -11.37
CA SER A 82 -6.02 13.82 -10.59
C SER A 82 -6.51 15.02 -11.39
N GLY A 83 -6.46 14.95 -12.71
CA GLY A 83 -6.66 16.10 -13.60
C GLY A 83 -5.41 16.97 -13.78
N ARG A 84 -4.30 16.69 -13.08
CA ARG A 84 -3.04 17.42 -13.15
C ARG A 84 -1.88 16.50 -13.48
N GLY A 85 -1.10 16.84 -14.50
CA GLY A 85 0.04 16.02 -14.93
C GLY A 85 1.35 16.39 -14.24
N ASP A 86 1.46 17.60 -13.69
CA ASP A 86 2.66 18.23 -13.12
C ASP A 86 2.86 17.88 -11.63
N GLU A 87 2.43 16.68 -11.22
CA GLU A 87 2.54 16.21 -9.84
C GLU A 87 3.75 15.28 -9.65
N VAL A 88 4.09 15.02 -8.39
CA VAL A 88 5.09 14.02 -8.00
C VAL A 88 4.39 12.72 -7.61
N GLY A 89 4.99 11.58 -7.95
CA GLY A 89 4.42 10.27 -7.65
C GLY A 89 5.35 9.12 -8.02
N ASP A 90 4.76 7.95 -8.22
CA ASP A 90 5.45 6.67 -8.48
C ASP A 90 5.48 6.26 -9.98
N GLY A 91 5.29 7.23 -10.87
CA GLY A 91 5.09 7.02 -12.30
C GLY A 91 3.66 6.69 -12.75
N CYS A 92 2.75 6.32 -11.84
CA CYS A 92 1.35 6.06 -12.20
C CYS A 92 0.35 6.86 -11.36
N ILE A 93 0.57 6.91 -10.04
CA ILE A 93 -0.30 7.57 -9.07
C ILE A 93 0.47 8.73 -8.41
N PRO A 94 -0.11 9.95 -8.36
CA PRO A 94 0.50 11.04 -7.60
C PRO A 94 0.55 10.68 -6.11
N THR A 95 1.63 11.06 -5.41
CA THR A 95 1.87 10.66 -4.01
C THR A 95 0.70 11.02 -3.09
N GLU A 96 0.14 12.22 -3.26
CA GLU A 96 -0.99 12.68 -2.45
C GLU A 96 -2.26 11.84 -2.63
N TRP A 97 -2.38 11.08 -3.71
CA TRP A 97 -3.52 10.22 -4.01
C TRP A 97 -3.37 8.82 -3.42
N THR A 98 -2.20 8.48 -2.88
CA THR A 98 -1.94 7.23 -2.17
C THR A 98 -2.18 7.33 -0.66
N ARG A 99 -2.55 8.51 -0.15
CA ARG A 99 -2.92 8.69 1.26
C ARG A 99 -4.32 8.12 1.54
N LEU A 100 -4.38 7.10 2.40
CA LEU A 100 -5.65 6.58 2.94
C LEU A 100 -5.99 7.30 4.27
N PRO A 101 -7.13 8.01 4.38
CA PRO A 101 -7.50 8.67 5.63
C PRO A 101 -7.58 7.72 6.82
N GLY A 102 -6.94 8.07 7.94
CA GLY A 102 -6.90 7.23 9.15
C GLY A 102 -5.89 6.08 9.12
N ALA A 103 -5.14 5.92 8.02
CA ALA A 103 -3.98 5.04 7.96
C ALA A 103 -2.70 5.79 8.34
N GLN A 104 -1.70 5.07 8.83
CA GLN A 104 -0.33 5.56 8.83
C GLN A 104 0.14 5.70 7.38
N HIS A 105 0.73 6.84 7.03
CA HIS A 105 1.27 7.06 5.68
C HIS A 105 2.79 7.02 5.67
N ILE A 106 3.34 6.32 4.67
CA ILE A 106 4.77 6.25 4.40
C ILE A 106 5.00 6.75 2.99
N GLU A 107 5.96 7.64 2.85
CA GLU A 107 6.37 8.19 1.57
C GLU A 107 7.79 7.72 1.31
N LEU A 108 7.96 6.89 0.27
CA LEU A 108 9.27 6.36 -0.12
C LEU A 108 9.93 7.27 -1.14
N ASP A 109 11.24 7.37 -1.06
CA ASP A 109 12.02 7.94 -2.14
C ASP A 109 12.23 6.91 -3.24
N ASN A 110 11.95 7.31 -4.48
CA ASN A 110 12.38 6.58 -5.67
C ASN A 110 11.81 5.15 -5.82
N ALA A 111 10.57 4.93 -5.37
CA ALA A 111 9.80 3.70 -5.60
C ALA A 111 8.77 3.89 -6.74
N PHE A 112 8.80 2.99 -7.72
CA PHE A 112 7.93 3.02 -8.90
C PHE A 112 6.80 2.00 -8.81
N HIS A 113 5.68 2.33 -9.45
CA HIS A 113 4.47 1.52 -9.45
C HIS A 113 4.62 0.19 -10.22
N THR A 114 5.42 0.20 -11.29
CA THR A 114 5.61 -0.96 -12.16
C THR A 114 7.02 -1.51 -12.00
N PHE A 115 7.10 -2.82 -11.76
CA PHE A 115 8.36 -3.54 -11.89
C PHE A 115 8.74 -3.65 -13.36
N SER A 116 9.95 -3.21 -13.70
CA SER A 116 10.54 -3.45 -15.01
C SER A 116 11.89 -4.16 -14.84
N PRO A 117 12.10 -5.35 -15.45
CA PRO A 117 13.39 -6.04 -15.41
C PRO A 117 14.54 -5.25 -16.06
N THR A 118 14.19 -4.28 -16.91
CA THR A 118 15.13 -3.40 -17.60
C THR A 118 15.21 -2.01 -16.97
N ALA A 119 14.56 -1.81 -15.82
CA ALA A 119 14.67 -0.56 -15.10
C ALA A 119 16.13 -0.28 -14.72
N PRO A 120 16.56 0.99 -14.71
CA PRO A 120 17.83 1.38 -14.12
C PRO A 120 17.97 0.82 -12.70
N LYS A 121 19.19 0.45 -12.28
CA LYS A 121 19.45 -0.19 -10.97
C LYS A 121 18.95 0.63 -9.77
N ASN A 122 18.84 1.94 -9.93
CA ASN A 122 18.35 2.86 -8.90
C ASN A 122 16.82 3.02 -8.93
N GLN A 123 16.09 2.41 -9.85
CA GLN A 123 14.63 2.41 -9.84
C GLN A 123 14.14 1.12 -9.18
N HIS A 124 13.48 1.27 -8.03
CA HIS A 124 12.96 0.13 -7.28
C HIS A 124 11.45 0.13 -7.37
N TRP A 125 10.83 -1.04 -7.49
CA TRP A 125 9.41 -1.17 -7.24
C TRP A 125 9.18 -1.35 -5.73
N TYR A 126 7.96 -1.13 -5.24
CA TYR A 126 7.66 -1.15 -3.80
C TYR A 126 8.04 -2.45 -3.06
N GLY A 127 8.14 -3.58 -3.76
CA GLY A 127 8.55 -4.86 -3.18
C GLY A 127 9.99 -5.27 -3.48
N ALA A 128 10.85 -4.35 -3.93
CA ALA A 128 12.30 -4.58 -3.86
C ALA A 128 12.74 -4.57 -2.40
N ASP A 129 13.74 -5.38 -2.03
CA ASP A 129 14.22 -5.50 -0.64
C ASP A 129 14.49 -4.14 0.01
N ALA A 130 15.21 -3.25 -0.70
CA ALA A 130 15.51 -1.89 -0.24
C ALA A 130 14.27 -1.01 0.02
N MET A 131 13.11 -1.34 -0.57
CA MET A 131 11.83 -0.68 -0.32
C MET A 131 11.04 -1.38 0.78
N ILE A 132 11.05 -2.71 0.82
CA ILE A 132 10.42 -3.51 1.88
C ILE A 132 10.95 -3.12 3.25
N ASP A 133 12.27 -2.97 3.38
CA ASP A 133 12.94 -2.58 4.62
C ASP A 133 12.45 -1.22 5.16
N GLN A 134 11.90 -0.37 4.29
CA GLN A 134 11.41 0.96 4.68
C GLN A 134 9.95 0.94 5.15
N TRP A 135 9.07 0.14 4.55
CA TRP A 135 7.64 0.15 4.88
C TRP A 135 7.17 -1.00 5.77
N LEU A 136 7.81 -2.18 5.69
CA LEU A 136 7.39 -3.36 6.44
C LEU A 136 7.48 -3.18 7.96
N PRO A 137 8.52 -2.54 8.54
CA PRO A 137 8.59 -2.35 10.00
C PRO A 137 7.38 -1.60 10.56
N LYS A 138 6.85 -0.64 9.79
CA LYS A 138 5.67 0.12 10.21
C LYS A 138 4.38 -0.70 10.12
N VAL A 139 4.29 -1.61 9.14
CA VAL A 139 3.18 -2.57 9.05
C VAL A 139 3.19 -3.50 10.26
N LEU A 140 4.36 -4.01 10.64
CA LEU A 140 4.53 -4.84 11.83
C LEU A 140 4.12 -4.08 13.10
N GLU A 141 4.54 -2.82 13.24
CA GLU A 141 4.13 -1.97 14.37
C GLU A 141 2.61 -1.76 14.43
N GLU A 142 1.96 -1.38 13.32
CA GLU A 142 0.51 -1.19 13.23
C GLU A 142 -0.26 -2.51 13.44
N ALA A 143 0.35 -3.65 13.11
CA ALA A 143 -0.18 -4.99 13.41
C ALA A 143 0.00 -5.42 14.88
N GLY A 144 0.63 -4.59 15.72
CA GLY A 144 0.88 -4.89 17.14
C GLY A 144 2.16 -5.70 17.39
N HIS A 145 2.96 -5.95 16.36
CA HIS A 145 4.29 -6.54 16.47
C HIS A 145 5.31 -5.41 16.70
N LYS A 146 5.36 -4.88 17.92
CA LYS A 146 6.46 -4.01 18.35
C LYS A 146 7.69 -4.89 18.54
N GLU A 147 8.62 -4.84 17.60
CA GLU A 147 9.80 -5.70 17.65
C GLU A 147 10.61 -5.51 18.95
N LYS A 148 10.89 -6.65 19.59
CA LYS A 148 12.24 -6.92 20.05
C LYS A 148 13.00 -7.49 18.85
N ASN A 149 13.76 -6.66 18.14
CA ASN A 149 14.73 -6.99 17.08
C ASN A 149 14.23 -7.83 15.87
N ILE A 150 14.25 -7.26 14.66
CA ILE A 150 13.79 -7.85 13.39
C ILE A 150 14.30 -9.26 13.08
N PHE A 151 15.52 -9.56 13.53
CA PHE A 151 16.11 -10.89 13.40
C PHE A 151 15.35 -11.95 14.21
N GLN A 152 14.85 -11.59 15.39
CA GLN A 152 14.10 -12.51 16.24
C GLN A 152 12.72 -12.83 15.64
N CYS A 153 12.04 -11.85 15.05
CA CYS A 153 10.73 -12.07 14.41
C CYS A 153 10.82 -12.98 13.17
N ALA A 154 11.87 -12.85 12.36
CA ALA A 154 12.09 -13.73 11.22
C ALA A 154 12.36 -15.18 11.66
N GLU A 155 13.16 -15.38 12.70
CA GLU A 155 13.41 -16.71 13.27
C GLU A 155 12.14 -17.31 13.88
N ASP A 156 11.40 -16.55 14.69
CA ASP A 156 10.15 -17.01 15.32
C ASP A 156 9.09 -17.40 14.27
N PHE A 157 9.00 -16.65 13.15
CA PHE A 157 8.12 -16.98 12.03
C PHE A 157 8.55 -18.27 11.33
N LEU A 158 9.84 -18.44 11.04
CA LEU A 158 10.38 -19.65 10.42
C LEU A 158 10.23 -20.88 11.34
N GLU A 159 10.43 -20.73 12.66
CA GLU A 159 10.16 -21.79 13.64
C GLU A 159 8.67 -22.19 13.67
N SER A 160 7.77 -21.22 13.53
CA SER A 160 6.32 -21.48 13.50
C SER A 160 5.89 -22.33 12.29
N LEU A 161 6.62 -22.22 11.17
CA LEU A 161 6.39 -23.02 9.96
C LEU A 161 6.88 -24.47 10.12
N HIS A 162 7.92 -24.71 10.92
CA HIS A 162 8.47 -26.05 11.18
C HIS A 162 7.72 -26.85 12.26
N ARG A 163 6.83 -26.23 13.04
CA ARG A 163 6.10 -26.89 14.15
C ARG A 163 4.79 -27.59 13.79
N LYS A 164 4.43 -27.75 12.51
CA LYS A 164 3.27 -28.59 12.15
C LYS A 164 3.71 -29.97 11.68
N PRO A 165 3.72 -31.01 12.53
CA PRO A 165 3.53 -32.36 12.03
C PRO A 165 2.10 -32.47 11.49
N LEU A 166 1.97 -32.94 10.24
CA LEU A 166 0.70 -33.46 9.73
C LEU A 166 0.31 -34.65 10.61
N VAL A 167 -0.62 -34.43 11.53
CA VAL A 167 -1.37 -35.54 12.13
C VAL A 167 -2.46 -35.90 11.12
N VAL A 168 -2.20 -36.96 10.36
CA VAL A 168 -3.20 -37.64 9.54
C VAL A 168 -4.00 -38.53 10.48
N HIS A 169 -5.28 -38.20 10.67
CA HIS A 169 -6.27 -39.08 11.27
C HIS A 169 -6.98 -39.86 10.16
#